data_AF-A0A2V8T641-F1
#
_entry.id   AF-A0A2V8T641-F1
#
_cell.length_a   1.000
_cell.length_b   1.000
_cell.length_c   1.000
_cell.angle_alpha   90.00
_cell.angle_beta   90.00
_cell.angle_gamma   90.00
#
_symmetry.space_group_name_H-M   'P 1'
#
loop_
_entity.id
_entity.type
_entity.pdbx_description
1 polymer ?
#
loop_
_entity_poly.entity_id
_entity_poly.type
_entity_poly.pdbx_seq_one_letter_code
_entity_poly.pdbx_strand_id
1 'polypeptide(L)'
;MNWFPISAIAFLAMLPAFASAPAGYVDPAVCAGCHTQVAKHYRQTAMAKSFFRPRQENTIEDYEKNNVFYHAASDRYYQTYRKAGKYYQLRYQIGLDGKKTNVVEKEIHYVMGSGNHARTYLHQTPSGVLLQLPVGWYAEDGGHWAMSPGYDRPDHWDFRLQISYDCMFCHNAYPSVRADAGATQTEPAFTDELPEGIDCQRCHGPGQSHVQAVRNGNTELTHKSIVNPAGLT
;
A
#
# COMPACT_ATOMS: atom_id res chain seq x y z
N MET A 1 -48.93 -43.56 -7.27
CA MET A 1 -48.57 -42.17 -6.90
C MET A 1 -47.42 -42.26 -5.90
N ASN A 2 -46.18 -42.20 -6.38
CA ASN A 2 -45.00 -42.20 -5.51
C ASN A 2 -44.49 -40.76 -5.42
N TRP A 3 -44.63 -40.17 -4.24
CA TRP A 3 -44.02 -38.89 -3.87
C TRP A 3 -42.57 -39.13 -3.45
N PHE A 4 -41.62 -38.53 -4.17
CA PHE A 4 -40.24 -38.39 -3.72
C PHE A 4 -40.09 -37.03 -3.00
N PRO A 5 -39.50 -36.97 -1.80
CA PRO A 5 -39.20 -35.69 -1.16
C PRO A 5 -37.91 -35.11 -1.76
N ILE A 6 -37.98 -33.86 -2.20
CA ILE A 6 -36.83 -33.06 -2.64
C ILE A 6 -36.05 -32.69 -1.38
N SER A 7 -34.87 -33.26 -1.19
CA SER A 7 -33.93 -32.82 -0.15
C SER A 7 -33.34 -31.47 -0.54
N ALA A 8 -33.62 -30.44 0.27
CA ALA A 8 -32.98 -29.15 0.16
C ALA A 8 -31.50 -29.28 0.55
N ILE A 9 -30.61 -29.12 -0.44
CA ILE A 9 -29.17 -29.01 -0.19
C ILE A 9 -28.92 -27.61 0.37
N ALA A 10 -28.64 -27.53 1.67
CA ALA A 10 -28.14 -26.32 2.29
C ALA A 10 -26.71 -26.07 1.80
N PHE A 11 -26.54 -25.05 0.96
CA PHE A 11 -25.22 -24.52 0.64
C PHE A 11 -24.65 -23.85 1.90
N LEU A 12 -23.76 -24.56 2.59
CA LEU A 12 -22.92 -23.97 3.62
C LEU A 12 -21.95 -23.03 2.89
N ALA A 13 -22.19 -21.72 2.96
CA ALA A 13 -21.22 -20.74 2.50
C ALA A 13 -19.98 -20.86 3.39
N MET A 14 -18.92 -21.50 2.87
CA MET A 14 -17.59 -21.44 3.47
C MET A 14 -17.13 -20.00 3.40
N LEU A 15 -17.24 -19.28 4.52
CA LEU A 15 -16.53 -18.02 4.71
C LEU A 15 -15.03 -18.33 4.61
N PRO A 16 -14.27 -17.62 3.76
CA PRO A 16 -12.83 -17.84 3.69
C PRO A 16 -12.22 -17.57 5.07
N ALA A 17 -11.45 -18.53 5.57
CA ALA A 17 -10.71 -18.38 6.81
C ALA A 17 -9.66 -17.29 6.65
N PHE A 18 -9.67 -16.32 7.57
CA PHE A 18 -8.79 -15.16 7.54
C PHE A 18 -7.44 -15.50 8.19
N ALA A 19 -6.35 -15.13 7.51
CA ALA A 19 -5.04 -15.11 8.15
C ALA A 19 -4.90 -13.75 8.86
N SER A 20 -4.79 -13.78 10.18
CA SER A 20 -4.27 -12.65 10.96
C SER A 20 -2.79 -12.42 10.63
N ALA A 21 -2.20 -11.32 11.12
CA ALA A 21 -0.77 -11.07 11.01
C ALA A 21 0.02 -12.37 11.21
N PRO A 22 1.05 -12.64 10.39
CA PRO A 22 1.73 -13.94 10.39
C PRO A 22 2.12 -14.35 11.82
N ALA A 23 2.04 -15.64 12.12
CA ALA A 23 2.28 -16.12 13.48
C ALA A 23 3.62 -15.59 14.05
N GLY A 24 3.59 -15.05 15.27
CA GLY A 24 4.77 -14.50 15.93
C GLY A 24 4.98 -12.98 15.75
N TYR A 25 4.23 -12.30 14.88
CA TYR A 25 4.32 -10.85 14.71
C TYR A 25 3.41 -10.11 15.71
N VAL A 26 3.81 -8.91 16.10
CA VAL A 26 3.06 -8.02 17.00
C VAL A 26 2.82 -6.66 16.34
N ASP A 27 1.95 -5.84 16.92
CA ASP A 27 1.82 -4.44 16.52
C ASP A 27 3.20 -3.73 16.69
N PRO A 28 3.76 -3.10 15.64
CA PRO A 28 5.03 -2.37 15.72
C PRO A 28 5.04 -1.26 16.78
N ALA A 29 3.88 -0.71 17.16
CA ALA A 29 3.76 0.27 18.22
C ALA A 29 4.25 -0.27 19.58
N VAL A 30 4.18 -1.59 19.80
CA VAL A 30 4.71 -2.25 21.03
C VAL A 30 6.20 -1.97 21.21
N CYS A 31 6.97 -1.92 20.10
CA CYS A 31 8.40 -1.66 20.15
C CYS A 31 8.73 -0.29 20.75
N ALA A 32 7.90 0.73 20.49
CA ALA A 32 8.11 2.09 20.98
C ALA A 32 7.93 2.24 22.50
N GLY A 33 7.25 1.28 23.15
CA GLY A 33 7.06 1.28 24.61
C GLY A 33 8.37 1.10 25.38
N CYS A 34 9.29 0.27 24.87
CA CYS A 34 10.62 0.08 25.47
C CYS A 34 11.72 0.81 24.68
N HIS A 35 11.57 0.96 23.36
CA HIS A 35 12.59 1.52 22.46
C HIS A 35 12.17 2.89 21.89
N THR A 36 11.72 3.80 22.75
CA THR A 36 11.13 5.09 22.34
C THR A 36 12.03 5.91 21.42
N GLN A 37 13.32 6.03 21.77
CA GLN A 37 14.27 6.81 20.96
C GLN A 37 14.51 6.14 19.61
N VAL A 38 14.71 4.83 19.57
CA VAL A 38 14.93 4.09 18.31
C VAL A 38 13.72 4.24 17.40
N ALA A 39 12.51 4.03 17.92
CA ALA A 39 11.27 4.17 17.15
C ALA A 39 11.08 5.60 16.61
N LYS A 40 11.40 6.63 17.41
CA LYS A 40 11.33 8.03 16.99
C LYS A 40 12.26 8.32 15.82
N HIS A 41 13.52 7.88 15.88
CA HIS A 41 14.48 8.09 14.80
C HIS A 41 14.13 7.26 13.56
N TYR A 42 13.78 5.98 13.75
CA TYR A 42 13.45 5.08 12.65
C TYR A 42 12.28 5.59 11.81
N ARG A 43 11.22 6.13 12.46
CA ARG A 43 10.07 6.75 11.79
C ARG A 43 10.42 7.90 10.83
N GLN A 44 11.60 8.49 10.95
CA GLN A 44 12.04 9.57 10.08
C GLN A 44 12.72 9.06 8.79
N THR A 45 13.13 7.78 8.76
CA THR A 45 13.83 7.15 7.64
C THR A 45 12.94 6.98 6.41
N ALA A 46 13.57 6.79 5.24
CA ALA A 46 12.86 6.48 4.01
C ALA A 46 12.12 5.13 4.08
N MET A 47 12.68 4.14 4.78
CA MET A 47 12.07 2.82 4.96
C MET A 47 10.77 2.90 5.77
N ALA A 48 10.75 3.67 6.86
CA ALA A 48 9.51 3.87 7.62
C ALA A 48 8.46 4.71 6.88
N LYS A 49 8.84 5.40 5.81
CA LYS A 49 7.96 6.25 4.98
C LYS A 49 7.72 5.65 3.59
N SER A 50 8.12 4.40 3.36
CA SER A 50 8.08 3.77 2.03
C SER A 50 6.66 3.43 1.56
N PHE A 51 5.68 3.45 2.46
CA PHE A 51 4.27 3.26 2.16
C PHE A 51 3.41 3.92 3.24
N PHE A 52 2.37 4.66 2.88
CA PHE A 52 1.52 5.34 3.87
C PHE A 52 0.20 5.80 3.25
N ARG A 53 -0.75 6.23 4.09
CA ARG A 53 -1.97 6.92 3.62
C ARG A 53 -1.73 8.42 3.48
N PRO A 54 -2.18 9.04 2.38
CA PRO A 54 -2.00 10.48 2.20
C PRO A 54 -2.81 11.24 3.26
N ARG A 55 -2.14 12.17 3.94
CA ARG A 55 -2.70 13.02 4.99
C ARG A 55 -2.07 14.40 4.87
N GLN A 56 -2.69 15.41 5.47
CA GLN A 56 -2.20 16.79 5.33
C GLN A 56 -0.78 16.95 5.88
N GLU A 57 -0.45 16.25 6.96
CA GLU A 57 0.85 16.31 7.62
C GLU A 57 2.00 15.59 6.87
N ASN A 58 1.69 14.77 5.87
CA ASN A 58 2.69 14.06 5.05
C ASN A 58 2.65 14.46 3.56
N THR A 59 1.87 15.49 3.23
CA THR A 59 1.79 16.08 1.89
C THR A 59 3.02 16.95 1.62
N ILE A 60 3.71 16.68 0.53
CA ILE A 60 4.85 17.46 0.04
C ILE A 60 4.62 18.04 -1.35
N GLU A 61 3.54 17.61 -2.01
CA GLU A 61 3.21 17.90 -3.39
C GLU A 61 2.34 19.15 -3.54
N ASP A 62 2.42 19.80 -4.69
CA ASP A 62 1.52 20.88 -5.08
C ASP A 62 0.25 20.31 -5.74
N TYR A 63 -0.84 20.30 -4.96
CA TYR A 63 -2.16 19.87 -5.41
C TYR A 63 -3.05 21.02 -5.90
N GLU A 64 -2.54 22.25 -5.96
CA GLU A 64 -3.34 23.45 -6.24
C GLU A 64 -2.95 24.17 -7.53
N LYS A 65 -1.65 24.45 -7.74
CA LYS A 65 -1.20 25.29 -8.86
C LYS A 65 -0.56 24.47 -9.98
N ASN A 66 0.47 23.70 -9.65
CA ASN A 66 1.22 22.89 -10.61
C ASN A 66 0.72 21.44 -10.60
N ASN A 67 -0.58 21.25 -10.73
CA ASN A 67 -1.23 19.97 -10.44
C ASN A 67 -1.80 19.28 -11.68
N VAL A 68 -1.45 19.78 -12.87
CA VAL A 68 -1.85 19.21 -14.17
C VAL A 68 -0.60 18.79 -14.94
N PHE A 69 -0.62 17.55 -15.43
CA PHE A 69 0.41 16.97 -16.28
C PHE A 69 -0.21 16.56 -17.63
N TYR A 70 0.44 16.90 -18.74
CA TYR A 70 0.03 16.46 -20.07
C TYR A 70 0.99 15.39 -20.58
N HIS A 71 0.45 14.21 -20.88
CA HIS A 71 1.21 13.13 -21.48
C HIS A 71 1.00 13.11 -22.99
N ALA A 72 1.99 13.64 -23.73
CA ALA A 72 1.91 13.80 -25.18
C ALA A 72 1.72 12.46 -25.90
N ALA A 73 2.36 11.38 -25.44
CA ALA A 73 2.29 10.09 -26.14
C ALA A 73 0.87 9.51 -26.16
N SER A 74 0.10 9.63 -25.07
CA SER A 74 -1.28 9.13 -25.00
C SER A 74 -2.34 10.21 -25.29
N ASP A 75 -1.92 11.44 -25.59
CA ASP A 75 -2.77 12.64 -25.71
C ASP A 75 -3.80 12.76 -24.58
N ARG A 76 -3.30 12.69 -23.34
CA ARG A 76 -4.11 12.73 -22.12
C ARG A 76 -3.58 13.73 -21.13
N TYR A 77 -4.50 14.38 -20.44
CA TYR A 77 -4.23 15.21 -19.29
C TYR A 77 -4.53 14.44 -18.02
N TYR A 78 -3.68 14.65 -17.03
CA TYR A 78 -3.80 14.12 -15.69
C TYR A 78 -3.80 15.29 -14.72
N GLN A 79 -4.73 15.31 -13.78
CA GLN A 79 -4.80 16.31 -12.73
C GLN A 79 -4.83 15.61 -11.37
N THR A 80 -3.95 15.99 -10.48
CA THR A 80 -3.94 15.54 -9.09
C THR A 80 -4.49 16.65 -8.20
N TYR A 81 -5.40 16.35 -7.30
CA TYR A 81 -6.01 17.41 -6.49
C TYR A 81 -6.55 16.88 -5.16
N ARG A 82 -6.82 17.81 -4.24
CA ARG A 82 -7.43 17.51 -2.94
C ARG A 82 -8.84 18.10 -2.84
N LYS A 83 -9.78 17.35 -2.30
CA LYS A 83 -11.16 17.79 -2.05
C LYS A 83 -11.70 17.13 -0.78
N ALA A 84 -12.23 17.95 0.13
CA ALA A 84 -12.82 17.48 1.40
C ALA A 84 -11.91 16.51 2.20
N GLY A 85 -10.61 16.82 2.28
CA GLY A 85 -9.63 16.01 3.00
C GLY A 85 -9.15 14.75 2.27
N LYS A 86 -9.68 14.46 1.08
CA LYS A 86 -9.31 13.32 0.23
C LYS A 86 -8.50 13.76 -0.99
N TYR A 87 -7.71 12.84 -1.51
CA TYR A 87 -6.79 13.08 -2.63
C TYR A 87 -7.25 12.29 -3.85
N TYR A 88 -7.14 12.88 -5.04
CA TYR A 88 -7.68 12.32 -6.27
C TYR A 88 -6.69 12.47 -7.42
N GLN A 89 -6.78 11.54 -8.37
CA GLN A 89 -6.19 11.67 -9.70
C GLN A 89 -7.29 11.55 -10.75
N LEU A 90 -7.36 12.56 -11.61
CA LEU A 90 -8.30 12.72 -12.71
C LEU A 90 -7.55 12.61 -14.03
N ARG A 91 -8.03 11.77 -14.95
CA ARG A 91 -7.59 11.76 -16.35
C ARG A 91 -8.70 12.28 -17.23
N TYR A 92 -8.36 13.13 -18.19
CA TYR A 92 -9.28 13.60 -19.22
C TYR A 92 -8.55 13.86 -20.55
N GLN A 93 -9.32 14.03 -21.62
CA GLN A 93 -8.86 14.55 -22.92
C GLN A 93 -9.65 15.82 -23.25
N ILE A 94 -9.17 16.59 -24.21
CA ILE A 94 -9.90 17.75 -24.73
C ILE A 94 -10.65 17.32 -26.00
N GLY A 95 -11.97 17.38 -25.98
CA GLY A 95 -12.82 17.08 -27.12
C GLY A 95 -12.75 18.17 -28.21
N LEU A 96 -13.34 17.88 -29.37
CA LEU A 96 -13.41 18.83 -30.49
C LEU A 96 -14.16 20.13 -30.15
N ASP A 97 -15.03 20.09 -29.13
CA ASP A 97 -15.77 21.23 -28.60
C ASP A 97 -14.97 22.02 -27.53
N GLY A 98 -13.71 21.66 -27.30
CA GLY A 98 -12.83 22.24 -26.29
C GLY A 98 -13.13 21.80 -24.86
N LYS A 99 -14.09 20.90 -24.63
CA LYS A 99 -14.47 20.45 -23.28
C LYS A 99 -13.72 19.20 -22.86
N LYS A 100 -13.62 18.98 -21.55
CA LYS A 100 -13.08 17.72 -21.00
C LYS A 100 -13.99 16.55 -21.40
N THR A 101 -13.41 15.54 -22.04
CA THR A 101 -14.04 14.26 -22.39
C THR A 101 -13.21 13.10 -21.87
N ASN A 102 -13.73 11.87 -22.00
CA ASN A 102 -13.07 10.63 -21.54
C ASN A 102 -12.55 10.80 -20.11
N VAL A 103 -13.42 11.17 -19.19
CA VAL A 103 -13.05 11.51 -17.82
C VAL A 103 -13.04 10.24 -16.95
N VAL A 104 -11.93 9.98 -16.26
CA VAL A 104 -11.84 8.94 -15.22
C VAL A 104 -11.19 9.56 -14.00
N GLU A 105 -11.76 9.29 -12.83
CA GLU A 105 -11.26 9.77 -11.55
C GLU A 105 -11.11 8.61 -10.58
N LYS A 106 -10.03 8.62 -9.81
CA LYS A 106 -9.81 7.70 -8.70
C LYS A 106 -9.31 8.42 -7.46
N GLU A 107 -9.81 8.02 -6.30
CA GLU A 107 -9.28 8.43 -5.01
C GLU A 107 -7.91 7.76 -4.78
N ILE A 108 -6.97 8.53 -4.25
CA ILE A 108 -5.67 8.07 -3.80
C ILE A 108 -5.84 7.58 -2.36
N HIS A 109 -5.79 6.27 -2.18
CA HIS A 109 -5.90 5.65 -0.86
C HIS A 109 -4.53 5.45 -0.19
N TYR A 110 -3.48 5.19 -0.99
CA TYR A 110 -2.13 4.98 -0.49
C TYR A 110 -1.08 5.63 -1.38
N VAL A 111 0.07 5.91 -0.78
CA VAL A 111 1.29 6.38 -1.43
C VAL A 111 2.37 5.33 -1.22
N MET A 112 3.09 4.99 -2.29
CA MET A 112 4.26 4.13 -2.30
C MET A 112 5.49 4.95 -2.65
N GLY A 113 6.51 4.91 -1.80
CA GLY A 113 7.74 5.71 -1.89
C GLY A 113 7.78 6.83 -0.86
N SER A 114 8.97 7.10 -0.32
CA SER A 114 9.16 8.11 0.73
C SER A 114 9.03 9.56 0.25
N GLY A 115 9.18 9.79 -1.06
CA GLY A 115 9.35 11.12 -1.63
C GLY A 115 10.79 11.63 -1.61
N ASN A 116 11.78 10.81 -1.20
CA ASN A 116 13.20 11.18 -1.38
C ASN A 116 13.59 11.25 -2.86
N HIS A 117 12.94 10.43 -3.70
CA HIS A 117 13.13 10.41 -5.14
C HIS A 117 11.79 10.50 -5.85
N ALA A 118 10.85 9.62 -5.50
CA ALA A 118 9.52 9.61 -6.09
C ALA A 118 8.44 9.10 -5.11
N ARG A 119 7.18 9.36 -5.49
CA ARG A 119 5.94 8.84 -4.90
C ARG A 119 5.02 8.35 -6.01
N THR A 120 4.61 7.09 -5.90
CA THR A 120 3.58 6.47 -6.74
C THR A 120 2.29 6.36 -5.93
N TYR A 121 1.15 6.60 -6.58
CA TYR A 121 -0.14 6.66 -5.90
C TYR A 121 -0.99 5.45 -6.23
N LEU A 122 -1.73 4.97 -5.24
CA LEU A 122 -2.51 3.75 -5.36
C LEU A 122 -3.98 3.99 -5.00
N HIS A 123 -4.86 3.37 -5.77
CA HIS A 123 -6.27 3.27 -5.47
C HIS A 123 -6.61 1.85 -5.03
N GLN A 124 -7.15 1.70 -3.82
CA GLN A 124 -7.76 0.45 -3.37
C GLN A 124 -9.20 0.32 -3.87
N THR A 125 -9.52 -0.76 -4.57
CA THR A 125 -10.88 -1.10 -4.97
C THR A 125 -11.71 -1.61 -3.79
N PRO A 126 -13.05 -1.67 -3.90
CA PRO A 126 -13.87 -2.32 -2.88
C PRO A 126 -13.55 -3.80 -2.61
N SER A 127 -12.95 -4.49 -3.59
CA SER A 127 -12.49 -5.88 -3.45
C SER A 127 -11.12 -6.00 -2.78
N GLY A 128 -10.47 -4.89 -2.41
CA GLY A 128 -9.16 -4.86 -1.76
C GLY A 128 -7.98 -4.85 -2.72
N VAL A 129 -8.20 -4.86 -4.04
CA VAL A 129 -7.14 -4.80 -5.05
C VAL A 129 -6.53 -3.39 -5.07
N LEU A 130 -5.20 -3.30 -5.06
CA LEU A 130 -4.50 -2.04 -5.23
C LEU A 130 -4.17 -1.80 -6.70
N LEU A 131 -4.55 -0.64 -7.21
CA LEU A 131 -4.27 -0.20 -8.58
C LEU A 131 -3.26 0.95 -8.56
N GLN A 132 -2.18 0.82 -9.33
CA GLN A 132 -1.26 1.94 -9.58
C GLN A 132 -1.96 3.02 -10.41
N LEU A 133 -1.81 4.27 -9.96
CA LEU A 133 -2.34 5.43 -10.68
C LEU A 133 -1.32 5.95 -11.72
N PRO A 134 -1.81 6.46 -12.86
CA PRO A 134 -0.96 6.83 -14.00
C PRO A 134 0.16 7.84 -13.74
N VAL A 135 -0.05 8.82 -12.88
CA VAL A 135 0.92 9.89 -12.61
C VAL A 135 1.48 9.77 -11.19
N GLY A 136 2.80 9.86 -11.08
CA GLY A 136 3.57 9.93 -9.84
C GLY A 136 4.11 11.34 -9.59
N TRP A 137 4.74 11.53 -8.44
CA TRP A 137 5.46 12.76 -8.09
C TRP A 137 6.94 12.46 -7.91
N TYR A 138 7.79 13.36 -8.39
CA TYR A 138 9.25 13.22 -8.39
C TYR A 138 9.86 14.43 -7.69
N ALA A 139 10.83 14.20 -6.82
CA ALA A 139 11.43 15.22 -5.95
C ALA A 139 12.39 16.17 -6.67
N GLU A 140 12.88 15.76 -7.84
CA GLU A 140 13.81 16.54 -8.65
C GLU A 140 13.20 17.88 -9.08
N ASP A 141 14.06 18.89 -9.24
CA ASP A 141 13.70 20.25 -9.65
C ASP A 141 12.64 20.95 -8.78
N GLY A 142 12.59 20.60 -7.49
CA GLY A 142 11.66 21.21 -6.52
C GLY A 142 10.28 20.56 -6.49
N GLY A 143 10.10 19.41 -7.15
CA GLY A 143 8.88 18.63 -7.10
C GLY A 143 8.01 18.79 -8.33
N HIS A 144 7.80 17.72 -9.08
CA HIS A 144 6.96 17.75 -10.28
C HIS A 144 6.18 16.45 -10.48
N TRP A 145 5.09 16.53 -11.24
CA TRP A 145 4.29 15.38 -11.66
C TRP A 145 4.79 14.84 -12.98
N ALA A 146 4.91 13.52 -13.08
CA ALA A 146 5.25 12.82 -14.32
C ALA A 146 4.60 11.43 -14.32
N MET A 147 4.69 10.71 -15.45
CA MET A 147 4.14 9.36 -15.52
C MET A 147 4.78 8.45 -14.46
N SER A 148 3.96 7.65 -13.81
CA SER A 148 4.42 6.58 -12.93
C SER A 148 5.28 5.57 -13.71
N PRO A 149 6.18 4.84 -13.03
CA PRO A 149 7.03 3.84 -13.70
C PRO A 149 6.23 2.87 -14.57
N GLY A 150 6.64 2.72 -15.83
CA GLY A 150 6.02 1.82 -16.80
C GLY A 150 4.84 2.41 -17.59
N TYR A 151 4.55 3.72 -17.42
CA TYR A 151 3.46 4.41 -18.09
C TYR A 151 3.87 5.36 -19.22
N ASP A 152 5.15 5.44 -19.58
CA ASP A 152 5.66 6.38 -20.60
C ASP A 152 5.17 6.10 -22.04
N ARG A 153 4.51 4.95 -22.25
CA ARG A 153 4.01 4.51 -23.55
C ARG A 153 2.52 4.87 -23.76
N PRO A 154 2.06 5.11 -25.00
CA PRO A 154 0.67 5.48 -25.28
C PRO A 154 -0.37 4.46 -24.82
N ASP A 155 -0.02 3.17 -24.87
CA ASP A 155 -0.85 2.01 -24.57
C ASP A 155 -0.67 1.48 -23.13
N HIS A 156 -0.25 2.36 -22.20
CA HIS A 156 -0.09 2.02 -20.80
C HIS A 156 -1.40 1.52 -20.16
N TRP A 157 -1.29 0.86 -19.00
CA TRP A 157 -2.42 0.23 -18.32
C TRP A 157 -3.49 1.22 -17.81
N ASP A 158 -3.16 2.50 -17.70
CA ASP A 158 -4.05 3.54 -17.17
C ASP A 158 -4.48 3.16 -15.73
N PHE A 159 -5.73 3.30 -15.34
CA PHE A 159 -6.19 2.95 -13.99
C PHE A 159 -6.44 1.43 -13.78
N ARG A 160 -5.58 0.56 -14.33
CA ARG A 160 -5.79 -0.91 -14.31
C ARG A 160 -4.59 -1.74 -13.86
N LEU A 161 -3.40 -1.16 -13.70
CA LEU A 161 -2.23 -1.93 -13.27
C LEU A 161 -2.41 -2.35 -11.82
N GLN A 162 -2.54 -3.65 -11.58
CA GLN A 162 -2.66 -4.22 -10.23
C GLN A 162 -1.28 -4.31 -9.56
N ILE A 163 -1.23 -3.94 -8.28
CA ILE A 163 -0.04 -4.10 -7.44
C ILE A 163 -0.03 -5.50 -6.87
N SER A 164 1.04 -6.26 -7.13
CA SER A 164 1.22 -7.59 -6.57
C SER A 164 1.71 -7.52 -5.12
N TYR A 165 1.65 -8.66 -4.42
CA TYR A 165 2.21 -8.79 -3.08
C TYR A 165 3.72 -8.55 -3.04
N ASP A 166 4.44 -8.79 -4.13
CA ASP A 166 5.89 -8.59 -4.23
C ASP A 166 6.29 -7.12 -4.03
N CYS A 167 5.46 -6.17 -4.46
CA CYS A 167 5.73 -4.76 -4.22
C CYS A 167 5.75 -4.45 -2.71
N MET A 168 4.89 -5.11 -1.93
CA MET A 168 4.88 -4.94 -0.48
C MET A 168 6.13 -5.51 0.18
N PHE A 169 6.85 -6.42 -0.48
CA PHE A 169 8.11 -6.97 0.03
C PHE A 169 9.17 -5.88 0.30
N CYS A 170 9.28 -4.90 -0.60
CA CYS A 170 10.25 -3.82 -0.48
C CYS A 170 9.67 -2.51 0.03
N HIS A 171 8.34 -2.34 -0.01
CA HIS A 171 7.72 -1.06 0.31
C HIS A 171 6.94 -1.03 1.62
N ASN A 172 6.65 -2.18 2.24
CA ASN A 172 5.77 -2.18 3.41
C ASN A 172 6.17 -3.27 4.42
N ALA A 173 5.60 -3.20 5.63
CA ALA A 173 5.59 -4.34 6.55
C ALA A 173 4.70 -5.47 6.01
N TYR A 174 4.60 -6.58 6.73
CA TYR A 174 3.79 -7.74 6.29
C TYR A 174 2.29 -7.40 6.35
N PRO A 175 1.60 -7.26 5.20
CA PRO A 175 0.17 -7.03 5.22
C PRO A 175 -0.57 -8.33 5.52
N SER A 176 -1.76 -8.23 6.10
CA SER A 176 -2.71 -9.34 6.05
C SER A 176 -3.17 -9.54 4.61
N VAL A 177 -3.14 -10.80 4.17
CA VAL A 177 -3.60 -11.21 2.84
C VAL A 177 -4.56 -12.38 2.98
N ARG A 178 -5.36 -12.62 1.95
CA ARG A 178 -6.27 -13.77 1.90
C ARG A 178 -5.48 -15.08 1.99
N ALA A 179 -6.09 -16.13 2.52
CA ALA A 179 -5.45 -17.45 2.58
C ALA A 179 -5.10 -18.05 1.21
N ASP A 180 -5.80 -17.62 0.15
CA ASP A 180 -5.54 -18.00 -1.25
C ASP A 180 -4.52 -17.09 -1.95
N ALA A 181 -3.90 -16.13 -1.24
CA ALA A 181 -2.91 -15.22 -1.78
C ALA A 181 -1.73 -15.97 -2.42
N GLY A 182 -1.45 -15.64 -3.68
CA GLY A 182 -0.35 -16.25 -4.45
C GLY A 182 -0.76 -17.46 -5.30
N ALA A 183 -2.02 -17.90 -5.24
CA ALA A 183 -2.55 -18.86 -6.21
C ALA A 183 -2.64 -18.22 -7.61
N THR A 184 -2.30 -18.99 -8.64
CA THR A 184 -2.09 -18.54 -10.04
C THR A 184 -3.28 -17.84 -10.71
N GLN A 185 -4.47 -17.86 -10.10
CA GLN A 185 -5.71 -17.28 -10.62
C GLN A 185 -6.40 -16.33 -9.63
N THR A 186 -5.70 -15.90 -8.58
CA THR A 186 -6.25 -14.99 -7.58
C THR A 186 -5.73 -13.58 -7.78
N GLU A 187 -6.64 -12.60 -7.80
CA GLU A 187 -6.25 -11.19 -7.80
C GLU A 187 -5.55 -10.86 -6.46
N PRO A 188 -4.47 -10.06 -6.47
CA PRO A 188 -3.82 -9.62 -5.25
C PRO A 188 -4.74 -8.63 -4.52
N ALA A 189 -5.44 -9.13 -3.51
CA ALA A 189 -6.39 -8.38 -2.71
C ALA A 189 -5.92 -8.29 -1.25
N PHE A 190 -5.89 -7.06 -0.75
CA PHE A 190 -5.53 -6.74 0.63
C PHE A 190 -6.80 -6.53 1.43
N THR A 191 -6.96 -7.31 2.50
CA THR A 191 -8.25 -7.46 3.19
C THR A 191 -8.38 -6.62 4.44
N ASP A 192 -7.27 -6.17 5.00
CA ASP A 192 -7.22 -5.33 6.20
C ASP A 192 -6.59 -3.96 5.89
N GLU A 193 -6.59 -3.09 6.90
CA GLU A 193 -5.74 -1.91 6.85
C GLU A 193 -4.29 -2.31 6.62
N LEU A 194 -3.70 -1.73 5.58
CA LEU A 194 -2.31 -1.99 5.26
C LEU A 194 -1.40 -1.33 6.30
N PRO A 195 -0.30 -1.99 6.69
CA PRO A 195 0.75 -1.31 7.43
C PRO A 195 1.24 -0.08 6.67
N GLU A 196 1.85 0.86 7.40
CA GLU A 196 2.40 2.09 6.82
C GLU A 196 3.93 2.10 6.93
N GLY A 197 4.58 1.46 5.95
CA GLY A 197 6.03 1.47 5.76
C GLY A 197 6.70 0.19 6.26
N ILE A 198 7.98 0.03 5.94
CA ILE A 198 8.79 -1.06 6.49
C ILE A 198 8.89 -0.88 8.00
N ASP A 199 8.48 -1.89 8.77
CA ASP A 199 8.51 -1.87 10.23
C ASP A 199 9.78 -2.51 10.81
N CYS A 200 9.87 -2.53 12.14
CA CYS A 200 10.99 -3.16 12.87
C CYS A 200 11.11 -4.65 12.55
N GLN A 201 9.97 -5.35 12.44
CA GLN A 201 9.93 -6.80 12.30
C GLN A 201 10.32 -7.28 10.91
N ARG A 202 10.37 -6.38 9.92
CA ARG A 202 10.92 -6.68 8.60
C ARG A 202 12.42 -6.97 8.63
N CYS A 203 13.16 -6.36 9.55
CA CYS A 203 14.59 -6.62 9.75
C CYS A 203 14.84 -7.53 10.96
N HIS A 204 14.07 -7.36 12.03
CA HIS A 204 14.28 -8.05 13.30
C HIS A 204 13.50 -9.37 13.44
N GLY A 205 12.67 -9.70 12.45
CA GLY A 205 11.80 -10.87 12.49
C GLY A 205 10.61 -10.72 13.46
N PRO A 206 9.85 -11.81 13.69
CA PRO A 206 8.65 -11.79 14.51
C PRO A 206 8.96 -11.46 15.98
N GLY A 207 8.34 -10.41 16.53
CA GLY A 207 8.67 -9.86 17.85
C GLY A 207 7.96 -10.50 19.06
N GLN A 208 6.99 -11.39 18.86
CA GLN A 208 6.12 -11.88 19.94
C GLN A 208 6.89 -12.56 21.07
N SER A 209 7.81 -13.48 20.74
CA SER A 209 8.63 -14.19 21.73
C SER A 209 9.54 -13.26 22.51
N HIS A 210 10.07 -12.23 21.86
CA HIS A 210 10.88 -11.18 22.49
C HIS A 210 10.08 -10.37 23.50
N VAL A 211 8.89 -9.89 23.11
CA VAL A 211 8.01 -9.15 24.00
C VAL A 211 7.62 -10.00 25.23
N GLN A 212 7.34 -11.29 25.05
CA GLN A 212 7.02 -12.20 26.14
C GLN A 212 8.22 -12.43 27.08
N ALA A 213 9.41 -12.67 26.54
CA ALA A 213 10.62 -12.86 27.33
C ALA A 213 10.94 -11.64 28.21
N VAL A 214 10.79 -10.43 27.65
CA VAL A 214 10.95 -9.17 28.40
C VAL A 214 9.94 -9.08 29.53
N ARG A 215 8.66 -9.35 29.27
CA ARG A 215 7.59 -9.32 30.29
C ARG A 215 7.83 -10.31 31.42
N ASN A 216 8.45 -11.44 31.12
CA ASN A 216 8.78 -12.49 32.09
C ASN A 216 10.13 -12.26 32.80
N GLY A 217 10.86 -11.18 32.49
CA GLY A 217 12.16 -10.89 33.07
C GLY A 217 13.28 -11.86 32.65
N ASN A 218 13.08 -12.64 31.59
CA ASN A 218 14.06 -13.62 31.13
C ASN A 218 15.03 -12.99 30.11
N THR A 219 16.11 -12.41 30.65
CA THR A 219 17.15 -11.70 29.89
C THR A 219 17.86 -12.57 28.85
N GLU A 220 18.11 -13.84 29.15
CA GLU A 220 18.74 -14.77 28.21
C GLU A 220 17.85 -14.99 26.98
N LEU A 221 16.55 -15.26 27.19
CA LEU A 221 15.61 -15.45 26.09
C LEU A 221 15.38 -14.17 25.31
N THR A 222 15.34 -13.00 25.97
CA THR A 222 15.14 -11.69 25.32
C THR A 222 16.09 -11.47 24.14
N HIS A 223 17.37 -11.79 24.31
CA HIS A 223 18.38 -11.60 23.25
C HIS A 223 18.31 -12.68 22.16
N LYS A 224 17.95 -13.92 22.52
CA LYS A 224 17.87 -15.04 21.57
C LYS A 224 16.61 -15.01 20.72
N SER A 225 15.55 -14.36 21.19
CA SER A 225 14.22 -14.37 20.58
C SER A 225 13.97 -13.24 19.58
N ILE A 226 14.99 -12.46 19.22
CA ILE A 226 14.90 -11.39 18.24
C ILE A 226 16.13 -11.40 17.34
N VAL A 227 15.96 -11.17 16.05
CA VAL A 227 17.10 -11.09 15.14
C VAL A 227 17.86 -9.80 15.40
N ASN A 228 19.18 -9.89 15.48
CA ASN A 228 20.07 -8.73 15.38
C ASN A 228 20.65 -8.68 13.96
N PRO A 229 20.19 -7.76 13.09
CA PRO A 229 20.66 -7.68 11.71
C PRO A 229 22.18 -7.50 11.58
N ALA A 230 22.85 -6.90 12.57
CA ALA A 230 24.31 -6.74 12.56
C ALA A 230 25.08 -8.08 12.67
N GLY A 231 24.41 -9.16 13.06
CA GLY A 231 24.98 -10.51 13.13
C GLY A 231 24.74 -11.36 11.89
N LEU A 232 24.09 -10.82 10.85
CA LEU A 232 23.88 -11.50 9.58
C LEU A 232 25.06 -11.17 8.65
N THR A 233 26.10 -12.00 8.67
CA THR A 233 27.25 -11.94 7.74
C THR A 233 27.11 -12.98 6.65
#